data_AF-A0A1V2RI05-F1
#
_entry.id   AF-A0A1V2RI05-F1
#
_cell.length_a   1.000
_cell.length_b   1.000
_cell.length_c   1.000
_cell.angle_alpha   90.00
_cell.angle_beta   90.00
_cell.angle_gamma   90.00
#
_symmetry.space_group_name_H-M   'P 1'
#
loop_
_entity.id
_entity.type
_entity.pdbx_description
1 polymer ?
#
loop_
_entity_poly.entity_id
_entity_poly.type
_entity_poly.pdbx_seq_one_letter_code
_entity_poly.pdbx_strand_id
1 'polypeptide(L)'
;MAKILKFDEDARRALERGVNQLADAVKVTIGPRGRNVVIDKKFGAPTITNDGVTIAREVESEDPYENLGAQLVKEVATKTNDIAGDGTTTATVLAQALVREGLRNVAAGASPSGLKRGIDAAVEAVADDLRASARPIDSKEDIAAVAALSAQEKQVGELIAEAMDKVGKDGVITVEESQTFGLDLDFTEGMAFDKGYLSHYMVTDQERMEAVLDDPYILIHQGKIGSIQDLLPLLEKIMQAGGSRPLLIVAEDVEGEALSTLVVNKIRGTFNSVAVKAPGFGDRRKAMLGDMATLTGGTVISEEVGLKLDQAGLDVLGTARRVTITKDDTTIVDGAGKAADIEGRVAQIRAEIEATDSDWDREKLQERLAKLAGGVCVIRVGAATEVELKEKKHRLEDAISATRAAVEEGIVPGGGASLVHSAKVLDGGLGKTGDEATGVAIVRRAAVEPLRWIAENAGLEGYVITAKVAELDKGQGFNAATGTYGDLVGDGVIDPVKVTRSALQNAASIASLLLTTETLVVEKKEEEPEQSGGHGHGHAH
;
A
#
# COMPACT_ATOMS: atom_id res chain seq x y z
N MET A 1 29.68 -9.95 14.92
CA MET A 1 29.48 -11.25 14.25
C MET A 1 30.34 -11.34 13.00
N ALA A 2 30.89 -12.52 12.70
CA ALA A 2 31.66 -12.74 11.47
C ALA A 2 30.74 -12.70 10.24
N LYS A 3 31.26 -12.28 9.09
CA LYS A 3 30.53 -12.28 7.81
C LYS A 3 31.01 -13.44 6.94
N ILE A 4 30.11 -14.01 6.14
CA ILE A 4 30.42 -14.97 5.08
C ILE A 4 30.11 -14.33 3.72
N LEU A 5 30.89 -14.70 2.72
CA LEU A 5 30.85 -14.09 1.39
C LEU A 5 30.59 -15.16 0.31
N LYS A 6 29.77 -14.79 -0.68
CA LYS A 6 29.64 -15.49 -1.96
C LYS A 6 29.92 -14.52 -3.09
N PHE A 7 30.50 -15.02 -4.17
CA PHE A 7 30.93 -14.22 -5.32
C PHE A 7 30.33 -14.78 -6.62
N ASP A 8 30.37 -13.95 -7.65
CA ASP A 8 30.12 -14.27 -9.06
C ASP A 8 28.82 -15.06 -9.30
N GLU A 9 28.90 -16.18 -10.03
CA GLU A 9 27.74 -17.01 -10.35
C GLU A 9 27.09 -17.63 -9.11
N ASP A 10 27.88 -18.06 -8.12
CA ASP A 10 27.34 -18.68 -6.90
C ASP A 10 26.48 -17.70 -6.08
N ALA A 11 26.89 -16.43 -6.04
CA ALA A 11 26.10 -15.34 -5.48
C ALA A 11 24.77 -15.17 -6.22
N ARG A 12 24.84 -15.00 -7.55
CA ARG A 12 23.65 -14.78 -8.39
C ARG A 12 22.67 -15.94 -8.34
N ARG A 13 23.16 -17.18 -8.34
CA ARG A 13 22.32 -18.39 -8.22
C ARG A 13 21.65 -18.51 -6.86
N ALA A 14 22.31 -18.09 -5.79
CA ALA A 14 21.69 -18.04 -4.46
C ALA A 14 20.54 -17.04 -4.43
N LEU A 15 20.74 -15.82 -4.96
CA LEU A 15 19.65 -14.85 -5.08
C LEU A 15 18.50 -15.38 -5.95
N GLU A 16 18.81 -16.00 -7.10
CA GLU A 16 17.81 -16.58 -8.01
C GLU A 16 16.92 -17.62 -7.31
N ARG A 17 17.49 -18.48 -6.47
CA ARG A 17 16.70 -19.47 -5.70
C ARG A 17 15.77 -18.79 -4.70
N GLY A 18 16.23 -17.77 -4.00
CA GLY A 18 15.39 -16.95 -3.11
C GLY A 18 14.24 -16.24 -3.84
N VAL A 19 14.55 -15.61 -4.97
CA VAL A 19 13.57 -14.99 -5.88
C VAL A 19 12.51 -16.00 -6.28
N ASN A 20 12.93 -17.20 -6.68
CA ASN A 20 12.01 -18.27 -7.10
C ASN A 20 11.15 -18.79 -5.95
N GLN A 21 11.71 -19.00 -4.75
CA GLN A 21 10.94 -19.45 -3.59
C GLN A 21 9.76 -18.51 -3.29
N LEU A 22 10.02 -17.21 -3.24
CA LEU A 22 8.96 -16.22 -3.01
C LEU A 22 7.99 -16.15 -4.20
N ALA A 23 8.51 -16.06 -5.43
CA ALA A 23 7.65 -15.94 -6.60
C ALA A 23 6.77 -17.16 -6.83
N ASP A 24 7.28 -18.36 -6.55
CA ASP A 24 6.55 -19.62 -6.69
C ASP A 24 5.42 -19.74 -5.66
N ALA A 25 5.62 -19.21 -4.44
CA ALA A 25 4.58 -19.15 -3.42
C ALA A 25 3.49 -18.12 -3.77
N VAL A 26 3.85 -16.99 -4.39
CA VAL A 26 2.93 -15.89 -4.70
C VAL A 26 2.16 -16.12 -6.01
N LYS A 27 2.81 -16.56 -7.08
CA LYS A 27 2.20 -16.61 -8.44
C LYS A 27 1.04 -17.58 -8.59
N VAL A 28 0.87 -18.52 -7.66
CA VAL A 28 -0.29 -19.43 -7.65
C VAL A 28 -1.61 -18.68 -7.42
N THR A 29 -1.56 -17.43 -6.92
CA THR A 29 -2.74 -16.61 -6.68
C THR A 29 -3.15 -15.74 -7.88
N ILE A 30 -2.33 -15.65 -8.93
CA ILE A 30 -2.60 -14.72 -10.04
C ILE A 30 -3.81 -15.16 -10.88
N GLY A 31 -4.68 -14.19 -11.19
CA GLY A 31 -5.83 -14.36 -12.08
C GLY A 31 -7.10 -14.91 -11.39
N PRO A 32 -8.23 -14.95 -12.12
CA PRO A 32 -9.54 -15.33 -11.57
C PRO A 32 -9.65 -16.81 -11.17
N ARG A 33 -8.67 -17.64 -11.58
CA ARG A 33 -8.55 -19.05 -11.21
C ARG A 33 -7.36 -19.31 -10.28
N GLY A 34 -6.81 -18.24 -9.69
CA GLY A 34 -5.78 -18.33 -8.66
C GLY A 34 -6.24 -19.15 -7.47
N ARG A 35 -5.28 -19.74 -6.76
CA ARG A 35 -5.50 -20.55 -5.55
C ARG A 35 -5.07 -19.76 -4.33
N ASN A 36 -5.66 -20.08 -3.18
CA ASN A 36 -5.25 -19.49 -1.91
C ASN A 36 -3.98 -20.17 -1.38
N VAL A 37 -3.19 -19.41 -0.64
CA VAL A 37 -2.06 -19.87 0.15
C VAL A 37 -2.48 -19.91 1.63
N VAL A 38 -2.02 -20.93 2.33
CA VAL A 38 -2.25 -21.10 3.77
C VAL A 38 -0.96 -20.75 4.49
N ILE A 39 -1.03 -19.78 5.40
CA ILE A 39 0.08 -19.24 6.16
C ILE A 39 -0.11 -19.64 7.62
N ASP A 40 0.87 -20.34 8.18
CA ASP A 40 0.88 -20.71 9.59
C ASP A 40 1.06 -19.48 10.49
N LYS A 41 0.42 -19.50 11.67
CA LYS A 41 0.56 -18.46 12.69
C LYS A 41 0.97 -19.12 14.00
N LYS A 42 1.94 -18.53 14.70
CA LYS A 42 2.44 -19.06 15.99
C LYS A 42 1.34 -19.29 17.02
N PHE A 43 0.25 -18.53 16.94
CA PHE A 43 -0.94 -18.66 17.77
C PHE A 43 -2.19 -18.41 16.91
N GLY A 44 -3.28 -19.11 17.22
CA GLY A 44 -4.56 -18.94 16.53
C GLY A 44 -4.72 -19.82 15.29
N ALA A 45 -5.67 -19.45 14.44
CA ALA A 45 -5.93 -20.13 13.17
C ALA A 45 -4.95 -19.66 12.08
N PRO A 46 -4.63 -20.51 11.08
CA PRO A 46 -3.82 -20.08 9.94
C PRO A 46 -4.57 -19.03 9.11
N THR A 47 -3.80 -18.18 8.43
CA THR A 47 -4.35 -17.22 7.47
C THR A 47 -4.50 -17.90 6.12
N ILE A 48 -5.68 -17.78 5.50
CA ILE A 48 -5.93 -18.23 4.12
C ILE A 48 -6.12 -16.99 3.27
N THR A 49 -5.27 -16.78 2.28
CA THR A 49 -5.28 -15.56 1.45
C THR A 49 -4.85 -15.83 0.02
N ASN A 50 -5.31 -14.99 -0.91
CA ASN A 50 -4.81 -14.88 -2.28
C ASN A 50 -4.01 -13.57 -2.51
N ASP A 51 -3.86 -12.72 -1.48
CA ASP A 51 -3.11 -11.48 -1.58
C ASP A 51 -1.59 -11.75 -1.65
N GLY A 52 -0.99 -11.28 -2.74
CA GLY A 52 0.42 -11.45 -3.04
C GLY A 52 1.36 -10.77 -2.05
N VAL A 53 1.01 -9.60 -1.49
CA VAL A 53 1.90 -8.91 -0.53
C VAL A 53 1.86 -9.57 0.84
N THR A 54 0.68 -10.02 1.29
CA THR A 54 0.56 -10.82 2.52
C THR A 54 1.39 -12.09 2.44
N ILE A 55 1.33 -12.81 1.32
CA ILE A 55 2.13 -14.04 1.12
C ILE A 55 3.62 -13.70 1.07
N ALA A 56 4.01 -12.69 0.29
CA ALA A 56 5.41 -12.27 0.16
C ALA A 56 6.04 -11.86 1.50
N ARG A 57 5.24 -11.31 2.43
CA ARG A 57 5.69 -10.90 3.77
C ARG A 57 6.09 -12.06 4.67
N GLU A 58 5.52 -13.23 4.45
CA GLU A 58 5.68 -14.41 5.30
C GLU A 58 6.74 -15.39 4.73
N VAL A 59 7.26 -15.12 3.52
CA VAL A 59 8.35 -15.92 2.93
C VAL A 59 9.70 -15.48 3.51
N GLU A 60 10.31 -16.36 4.30
CA GLU A 60 11.67 -16.23 4.81
C GLU A 60 12.44 -17.54 4.57
N SER A 61 13.66 -17.44 4.07
CA SER A 61 14.51 -18.61 3.79
C SER A 61 15.56 -18.81 4.89
N GLU A 62 15.84 -20.07 5.22
CA GLU A 62 16.85 -20.42 6.21
C GLU A 62 18.27 -20.12 5.72
N ASP A 63 18.55 -20.29 4.43
CA ASP A 63 19.82 -19.90 3.83
C ASP A 63 19.87 -18.35 3.73
N PRO A 64 20.85 -17.69 4.38
CA PRO A 64 20.88 -16.24 4.44
C PRO A 64 21.10 -15.58 3.07
N TYR A 65 21.74 -16.27 2.11
CA TYR A 65 21.93 -15.76 0.75
C TYR A 65 20.66 -15.89 -0.08
N GLU A 66 19.93 -17.00 0.05
CA GLU A 66 18.62 -17.16 -0.59
C GLU A 66 17.62 -16.18 0.00
N ASN A 67 17.66 -15.96 1.33
CA ASN A 67 16.79 -14.99 1.98
C ASN A 67 16.98 -13.58 1.41
N LEU A 68 18.22 -13.14 1.11
CA LEU A 68 18.44 -11.86 0.45
C LEU A 68 17.67 -11.75 -0.88
N GLY A 69 17.66 -12.83 -1.68
CA GLY A 69 16.89 -12.89 -2.93
C GLY A 69 15.38 -12.76 -2.71
N ALA A 70 14.86 -13.45 -1.69
CA ALA A 70 13.45 -13.33 -1.30
C ALA A 70 13.11 -11.92 -0.83
N GLN A 71 13.92 -11.32 0.05
CA GLN A 71 13.69 -9.96 0.56
C GLN A 71 13.68 -8.90 -0.57
N LEU A 72 14.51 -9.05 -1.60
CA LEU A 72 14.52 -8.16 -2.75
C LEU A 72 13.19 -8.19 -3.53
N VAL A 73 12.60 -9.37 -3.73
CA VAL A 73 11.29 -9.48 -4.43
C VAL A 73 10.14 -9.08 -3.51
N LYS A 74 10.25 -9.31 -2.21
CA LYS A 74 9.30 -8.80 -1.22
C LYS A 74 9.19 -7.27 -1.30
N GLU A 75 10.30 -6.58 -1.52
CA GLU A 75 10.33 -5.13 -1.74
C GLU A 75 9.56 -4.74 -3.02
N VAL A 76 9.67 -5.52 -4.11
CA VAL A 76 8.87 -5.31 -5.34
C VAL A 76 7.37 -5.35 -5.04
N ALA A 77 6.93 -6.40 -4.34
CA ALA A 77 5.52 -6.58 -4.00
C ALA A 77 5.03 -5.44 -3.11
N THR A 78 5.78 -5.12 -2.04
CA THR A 78 5.44 -4.07 -1.08
C THR A 78 5.38 -2.71 -1.76
N LYS A 79 6.38 -2.36 -2.59
CA LYS A 79 6.41 -1.04 -3.23
C LYS A 79 5.32 -0.86 -4.28
N THR A 80 4.92 -1.95 -4.94
CA THR A 80 3.80 -1.94 -5.88
C THR A 80 2.49 -1.71 -5.13
N ASN A 81 2.31 -2.36 -3.98
CA ASN A 81 1.18 -2.12 -3.09
C ASN A 81 1.13 -0.66 -2.61
N ASP A 82 2.25 -0.10 -2.17
CA ASP A 82 2.29 1.29 -1.69
C ASP A 82 1.87 2.32 -2.75
N ILE A 83 2.13 2.06 -4.03
CA ILE A 83 1.88 3.02 -5.12
C ILE A 83 0.47 2.87 -5.70
N ALA A 84 0.02 1.63 -5.86
CA ALA A 84 -1.19 1.32 -6.62
C ALA A 84 -2.23 0.52 -5.83
N GLY A 85 -1.84 -0.08 -4.70
CA GLY A 85 -2.66 -0.95 -3.85
C GLY A 85 -3.20 -2.21 -4.51
N ASP A 86 -2.62 -2.60 -5.66
CA ASP A 86 -2.91 -3.83 -6.38
C ASP A 86 -1.71 -4.17 -7.31
N GLY A 87 -1.71 -5.35 -7.91
CA GLY A 87 -0.70 -5.80 -8.88
C GLY A 87 0.57 -6.38 -8.25
N THR A 88 0.55 -6.65 -6.95
CA THR A 88 1.68 -7.20 -6.18
C THR A 88 2.14 -8.54 -6.76
N THR A 89 1.19 -9.44 -7.03
CA THR A 89 1.45 -10.74 -7.68
C THR A 89 1.99 -10.57 -9.10
N THR A 90 1.44 -9.65 -9.90
CA THR A 90 1.93 -9.33 -11.25
C THR A 90 3.37 -8.84 -11.22
N ALA A 91 3.71 -7.96 -10.28
CA ALA A 91 5.06 -7.43 -10.11
C ALA A 91 6.06 -8.55 -9.72
N THR A 92 5.67 -9.46 -8.83
CA THR A 92 6.48 -10.62 -8.45
C THR A 92 6.71 -11.58 -9.63
N VAL A 93 5.69 -11.86 -10.44
CA VAL A 93 5.81 -12.70 -11.65
C VAL A 93 6.77 -12.06 -12.67
N LEU A 94 6.64 -10.75 -12.90
CA LEU A 94 7.55 -10.01 -13.79
C LEU A 94 8.98 -10.00 -13.25
N ALA A 95 9.17 -9.81 -11.94
CA ALA A 95 10.49 -9.81 -11.31
C ALA A 95 11.18 -11.17 -11.49
N GLN A 96 10.47 -12.27 -11.23
CA GLN A 96 10.99 -13.63 -11.46
C GLN A 96 11.45 -13.81 -12.92
N ALA A 97 10.62 -13.40 -13.88
CA ALA A 97 10.91 -13.54 -15.30
C ALA A 97 12.14 -12.73 -15.73
N LEU A 98 12.20 -11.46 -15.32
CA LEU A 98 13.30 -10.55 -15.65
C LEU A 98 14.63 -11.03 -15.04
N VAL A 99 14.61 -11.49 -13.78
CA VAL A 99 15.78 -12.06 -13.11
C VAL A 99 16.27 -13.31 -13.83
N ARG A 100 15.38 -14.27 -14.12
CA ARG A 100 15.74 -15.52 -14.78
C ARG A 100 16.34 -15.30 -16.16
N GLU A 101 15.66 -14.51 -17.00
CA GLU A 101 16.14 -14.23 -18.36
C GLU A 101 17.40 -13.36 -18.33
N GLY A 102 17.49 -12.40 -17.43
CA GLY A 102 18.70 -11.59 -17.27
C GLY A 102 19.91 -12.40 -16.84
N LEU A 103 19.79 -13.24 -15.80
CA LEU A 103 20.87 -14.08 -15.30
C LEU A 103 21.37 -15.08 -16.34
N ARG A 104 20.45 -15.62 -17.16
CA ARG A 104 20.82 -16.46 -18.30
C ARG A 104 21.74 -15.73 -19.29
N ASN A 105 21.48 -14.45 -19.55
CA ASN A 105 22.32 -13.65 -20.45
C ASN A 105 23.64 -13.22 -19.79
N VAL A 106 23.64 -12.93 -18.49
CA VAL A 106 24.88 -12.66 -17.72
C VAL A 106 25.79 -13.89 -17.76
N ALA A 107 25.24 -15.09 -17.52
CA ALA A 107 25.99 -16.34 -17.63
C ALA A 107 26.52 -16.62 -19.05
N ALA A 108 25.87 -16.07 -20.08
CA ALA A 108 26.33 -16.11 -21.47
C ALA A 108 27.39 -15.05 -21.80
N GLY A 109 27.80 -14.22 -20.83
CA GLY A 109 28.84 -13.20 -20.98
C GLY A 109 28.36 -11.79 -21.31
N ALA A 110 27.05 -11.54 -21.30
CA ALA A 110 26.52 -10.18 -21.50
C ALA A 110 26.89 -9.28 -20.31
N SER A 111 27.23 -8.01 -20.58
CA SER A 111 27.52 -7.03 -19.53
C SER A 111 26.25 -6.69 -18.73
N PRO A 112 26.20 -6.91 -17.40
CA PRO A 112 25.05 -6.53 -16.58
C PRO A 112 24.65 -5.06 -16.72
N SER A 113 25.65 -4.18 -16.88
CA SER A 113 25.41 -2.74 -17.06
C SER A 113 24.72 -2.41 -18.40
N GLY A 114 25.06 -3.15 -19.46
CA GLY A 114 24.42 -3.03 -20.77
C GLY A 114 23.00 -3.58 -20.75
N LEU A 115 22.80 -4.75 -20.13
CA LEU A 115 21.47 -5.31 -19.91
C LEU A 115 20.57 -4.33 -19.15
N LYS A 116 21.07 -3.74 -18.06
CA LYS A 116 20.33 -2.74 -17.28
C LYS A 116 19.87 -1.56 -18.14
N ARG A 117 20.76 -0.93 -18.91
CA ARG A 117 20.39 0.21 -19.78
C ARG A 117 19.34 -0.17 -20.82
N GLY A 118 19.42 -1.38 -21.35
CA GLY A 118 18.41 -1.93 -22.26
C GLY A 118 17.05 -2.19 -21.59
N ILE A 119 17.07 -2.76 -20.38
CA ILE A 119 15.87 -3.01 -19.57
C ILE A 119 15.19 -1.68 -19.21
N ASP A 120 15.93 -0.70 -18.70
CA ASP A 120 15.39 0.61 -18.32
C ASP A 120 14.69 1.28 -19.52
N ALA A 121 15.33 1.32 -20.68
CA ALA A 121 14.78 1.92 -21.89
C ALA A 121 13.53 1.17 -22.40
N ALA A 122 13.52 -0.16 -22.30
CA ALA A 122 12.37 -0.97 -22.70
C ALA A 122 11.16 -0.78 -21.77
N VAL A 123 11.41 -0.68 -20.46
CA VAL A 123 10.36 -0.44 -19.46
C VAL A 123 9.73 0.94 -19.65
N GLU A 124 10.54 1.97 -19.93
CA GLU A 124 10.04 3.31 -20.25
C GLU A 124 9.14 3.28 -21.50
N ALA A 125 9.60 2.67 -22.59
CA ALA A 125 8.83 2.57 -23.82
C ALA A 125 7.50 1.82 -23.65
N VAL A 126 7.48 0.73 -22.86
CA VAL A 126 6.26 -0.02 -22.56
C VAL A 126 5.33 0.79 -21.65
N ALA A 127 5.86 1.47 -20.64
CA ALA A 127 5.07 2.32 -19.76
C ALA A 127 4.39 3.48 -20.52
N ASP A 128 5.09 4.07 -21.48
CA ASP A 128 4.54 5.13 -22.31
C ASP A 128 3.47 4.64 -23.29
N ASP A 129 3.64 3.46 -23.91
CA ASP A 129 2.59 2.85 -24.74
C ASP A 129 1.34 2.49 -23.92
N LEU A 130 1.51 2.00 -22.68
CA LEU A 130 0.40 1.73 -21.76
C LEU A 130 -0.37 3.00 -21.42
N ARG A 131 0.32 4.11 -21.08
CA ARG A 131 -0.32 5.41 -20.84
C ARG A 131 -1.02 5.96 -22.07
N ALA A 132 -0.40 5.84 -23.23
CA ALA A 132 -1.00 6.30 -24.49
C ALA A 132 -2.24 5.48 -24.88
N SER A 133 -2.33 4.23 -24.41
CA SER A 133 -3.47 3.33 -24.65
C SER A 133 -4.54 3.41 -23.56
N ALA A 134 -4.36 4.26 -22.54
CA ALA A 134 -5.26 4.39 -21.41
C ALA A 134 -6.62 4.95 -21.84
N ARG A 135 -7.69 4.31 -21.38
CA ARG A 135 -9.05 4.86 -21.44
C ARG A 135 -9.36 5.55 -20.11
N PRO A 136 -9.66 6.86 -20.08
CA PRO A 136 -10.14 7.51 -18.87
C PRO A 136 -11.44 6.86 -18.38
N ILE A 137 -11.64 6.84 -17.06
CA ILE A 137 -12.91 6.43 -16.45
C ILE A 137 -13.55 7.61 -15.72
N ASP A 138 -14.83 7.81 -15.96
CA ASP A 138 -15.63 8.88 -15.37
C ASP A 138 -17.05 8.44 -14.98
N SER A 139 -17.52 7.30 -15.48
CA SER A 139 -18.83 6.76 -15.14
C SER A 139 -18.81 5.91 -13.86
N LYS A 140 -19.94 5.91 -13.16
CA LYS A 140 -20.15 5.06 -11.98
C LYS A 140 -20.06 3.57 -12.33
N GLU A 141 -20.50 3.21 -13.54
CA GLU A 141 -20.42 1.86 -14.08
C GLU A 141 -18.97 1.41 -14.30
N ASP A 142 -18.10 2.28 -14.83
CA ASP A 142 -16.68 1.96 -15.00
C ASP A 142 -15.98 1.77 -13.65
N ILE A 143 -16.27 2.65 -12.68
CA ILE A 143 -15.76 2.56 -11.30
C ILE A 143 -16.19 1.23 -10.66
N ALA A 144 -17.47 0.87 -10.80
CA ALA A 144 -18.00 -0.38 -10.29
C ALA A 144 -17.34 -1.60 -10.95
N ALA A 145 -17.05 -1.53 -12.25
CA ALA A 145 -16.39 -2.62 -12.97
C ALA A 145 -14.95 -2.85 -12.49
N VAL A 146 -14.16 -1.78 -12.31
CA VAL A 146 -12.79 -1.88 -11.78
C VAL A 146 -12.80 -2.47 -10.37
N ALA A 147 -13.65 -1.91 -9.50
CA ALA A 147 -13.77 -2.35 -8.13
C ALA A 147 -14.24 -3.82 -8.03
N ALA A 148 -15.20 -4.23 -8.85
CA ALA A 148 -15.71 -5.59 -8.88
C ALA A 148 -14.66 -6.60 -9.37
N LEU A 149 -13.80 -6.22 -10.33
CA LEU A 149 -12.74 -7.09 -10.82
C LEU A 149 -11.68 -7.32 -9.74
N SER A 150 -11.22 -6.25 -9.09
CA SER A 150 -10.25 -6.32 -8.00
C SER A 150 -10.81 -7.10 -6.80
N ALA A 151 -12.08 -6.83 -6.42
CA ALA A 151 -12.75 -7.54 -5.34
C ALA A 151 -13.26 -8.94 -5.69
N GLN A 152 -13.22 -9.34 -6.97
CA GLN A 152 -13.85 -10.57 -7.49
C GLN A 152 -15.33 -10.72 -7.09
N GLU A 153 -16.02 -9.61 -6.79
CA GLU A 153 -17.37 -9.59 -6.25
C GLU A 153 -18.13 -8.35 -6.72
N LYS A 154 -19.24 -8.56 -7.43
CA LYS A 154 -20.01 -7.46 -8.04
C LYS A 154 -20.62 -6.52 -6.99
N GLN A 155 -21.13 -7.07 -5.88
CA GLN A 155 -21.74 -6.29 -4.81
C GLN A 155 -20.73 -5.31 -4.17
N VAL A 156 -19.48 -5.75 -4.01
CA VAL A 156 -18.39 -4.89 -3.53
C VAL A 156 -18.14 -3.73 -4.50
N GLY A 157 -18.09 -4.02 -5.81
CA GLY A 157 -17.87 -2.98 -6.81
C GLY A 157 -18.97 -1.93 -6.86
N GLU A 158 -20.24 -2.35 -6.77
CA GLU A 158 -21.39 -1.43 -6.70
C GLU A 158 -21.31 -0.51 -5.47
N LEU A 159 -20.92 -1.06 -4.31
CA LEU A 159 -20.81 -0.31 -3.06
C LEU A 159 -19.64 0.70 -3.07
N ILE A 160 -18.47 0.31 -3.60
CA ILE A 160 -17.33 1.22 -3.78
C ILE A 160 -17.70 2.34 -4.74
N ALA A 161 -18.40 2.04 -5.84
CA ALA A 161 -18.85 3.05 -6.78
C ALA A 161 -19.86 4.02 -6.16
N GLU A 162 -20.77 3.54 -5.30
CA GLU A 162 -21.64 4.43 -4.53
C GLU A 162 -20.87 5.31 -3.54
N ALA A 163 -19.88 4.74 -2.85
CA ALA A 163 -19.04 5.49 -1.93
C ALA A 163 -18.29 6.62 -2.66
N MET A 164 -17.61 6.31 -3.76
CA MET A 164 -16.85 7.31 -4.56
C MET A 164 -17.75 8.40 -5.16
N ASP A 165 -18.96 8.05 -5.57
CA ASP A 165 -19.97 9.00 -6.07
C ASP A 165 -20.41 9.99 -4.98
N LYS A 166 -20.52 9.54 -3.72
CA LYS A 166 -20.86 10.40 -2.57
C LYS A 166 -19.70 11.29 -2.12
N VAL A 167 -18.50 10.74 -1.95
CA VAL A 167 -17.35 11.49 -1.41
C VAL A 167 -16.58 12.27 -2.48
N GLY A 168 -16.81 11.98 -3.76
CA GLY A 168 -16.07 12.51 -4.89
C GLY A 168 -14.71 11.85 -5.10
N LYS A 169 -14.00 12.26 -6.16
CA LYS A 169 -12.70 11.68 -6.55
C LYS A 169 -11.63 11.79 -5.47
N ASP A 170 -11.61 12.92 -4.77
CA ASP A 170 -10.65 13.23 -3.70
C ASP A 170 -11.18 12.82 -2.31
N GLY A 171 -12.31 12.12 -2.27
CA GLY A 171 -12.97 11.70 -1.06
C GLY A 171 -12.30 10.52 -0.35
N VAL A 172 -12.55 10.42 0.96
CA VAL A 172 -11.95 9.39 1.80
C VAL A 172 -12.93 8.23 1.96
N ILE A 173 -12.47 7.03 1.61
CA ILE A 173 -13.18 5.77 1.87
C ILE A 173 -12.32 4.96 2.82
N THR A 174 -12.91 4.49 3.91
CA THR A 174 -12.27 3.64 4.92
C THR A 174 -13.06 2.36 5.12
N VAL A 175 -12.39 1.27 5.50
CA VAL A 175 -13.00 -0.03 5.73
C VAL A 175 -12.87 -0.40 7.21
N GLU A 176 -13.98 -0.78 7.83
CA GLU A 176 -14.06 -1.14 9.24
C GLU A 176 -14.70 -2.51 9.46
N GLU A 177 -14.30 -3.18 10.54
CA GLU A 177 -14.92 -4.45 10.93
C GLU A 177 -16.27 -4.23 11.61
N SER A 178 -17.26 -5.03 11.20
CA SER A 178 -18.60 -5.06 11.77
C SER A 178 -18.87 -6.35 12.53
N GLN A 179 -19.64 -6.24 13.61
CA GLN A 179 -20.20 -7.39 14.33
C GLN A 179 -21.44 -7.97 13.65
N THR A 180 -22.02 -7.26 12.67
CA THR A 180 -23.16 -7.72 11.89
C THR A 180 -22.72 -8.31 10.56
N PHE A 181 -23.35 -9.38 10.12
CA PHE A 181 -23.09 -9.97 8.80
C PHE A 181 -23.37 -8.99 7.66
N GLY A 182 -22.55 -9.08 6.60
CA GLY A 182 -22.77 -8.35 5.35
C GLY A 182 -21.87 -7.14 5.18
N LEU A 183 -22.22 -6.32 4.19
CA LEU A 183 -21.55 -5.05 3.89
C LEU A 183 -22.54 -3.91 4.16
N ASP A 184 -22.09 -2.89 4.86
CA ASP A 184 -22.86 -1.68 5.12
C ASP A 184 -22.04 -0.46 4.72
N LEU A 185 -22.69 0.57 4.16
CA LEU A 185 -22.06 1.81 3.73
C LEU A 185 -22.63 2.96 4.55
N ASP A 186 -21.79 3.56 5.38
CA ASP A 186 -22.12 4.74 6.16
C ASP A 186 -21.38 5.97 5.61
N PHE A 187 -22.02 7.13 5.69
CA PHE A 187 -21.39 8.40 5.33
C PHE A 187 -21.36 9.28 6.56
N THR A 188 -20.15 9.66 6.97
CA THR A 188 -19.95 10.38 8.22
C THR A 188 -19.05 11.61 8.04
N GLU A 189 -19.08 12.49 9.04
CA GLU A 189 -18.19 13.64 9.07
C GLU A 189 -16.77 13.18 9.42
N GLY A 190 -15.77 13.63 8.66
CA GLY A 190 -14.39 13.26 8.88
C GLY A 190 -13.46 13.97 7.91
N MET A 191 -12.16 13.72 8.04
CA MET A 191 -11.15 14.28 7.13
C MET A 191 -9.90 13.41 7.06
N ALA A 192 -9.15 13.51 5.96
CA ALA A 192 -7.82 12.92 5.84
C ALA A 192 -6.75 13.94 5.42
N PHE A 193 -5.51 13.72 5.85
CA PHE A 193 -4.36 14.52 5.49
C PHE A 193 -3.06 13.72 5.46
N ASP A 194 -2.15 14.19 4.60
CA ASP A 194 -0.97 13.45 4.13
C ASP A 194 0.21 13.64 5.11
N LYS A 195 -0.02 13.26 6.36
CA LYS A 195 0.98 13.13 7.43
C LYS A 195 0.74 11.87 8.22
N GLY A 196 1.68 10.93 8.18
CA GLY A 196 1.64 9.71 8.98
C GLY A 196 2.34 9.80 10.33
N TYR A 197 2.50 8.64 10.96
CA TYR A 197 3.14 8.52 12.27
C TYR A 197 4.63 8.90 12.21
N LEU A 198 5.11 9.58 13.25
CA LEU A 198 6.53 9.97 13.36
C LEU A 198 7.47 8.80 13.66
N SER A 199 6.94 7.68 14.15
CA SER A 199 7.72 6.49 14.47
C SER A 199 6.93 5.22 14.20
N HIS A 200 7.53 4.24 13.53
CA HIS A 200 6.91 2.94 13.27
C HIS A 200 6.59 2.16 14.57
N TYR A 201 7.22 2.52 15.70
CA TYR A 201 6.89 1.95 17.00
C TYR A 201 5.52 2.39 17.54
N MET A 202 4.86 3.34 16.88
CA MET A 202 3.51 3.80 17.22
C MET A 202 2.40 2.95 16.57
N VAL A 203 2.75 2.08 15.62
CA VAL A 203 1.85 1.16 14.93
C VAL A 203 1.14 0.24 15.94
N THR A 204 -0.18 0.10 15.79
CA THR A 204 -1.01 -0.84 16.57
C THR A 204 -1.29 -2.11 15.79
N ASP A 205 -1.45 -2.00 14.48
CA ASP A 205 -1.65 -3.11 13.56
C ASP A 205 -0.36 -3.36 12.77
N GLN A 206 0.42 -4.35 13.22
CA GLN A 206 1.70 -4.72 12.62
C GLN A 206 1.54 -5.41 11.25
N GLU A 207 0.36 -5.99 10.96
CA GLU A 207 0.11 -6.61 9.66
C GLU A 207 -0.09 -5.54 8.59
N ARG A 208 -0.81 -4.46 8.93
CA ARG A 208 -1.10 -3.36 8.01
C ARG A 208 -0.10 -2.23 8.04
N MET A 209 0.73 -2.18 9.09
CA MET A 209 1.60 -1.04 9.38
C MET A 209 0.81 0.25 9.61
N GLU A 210 -0.26 0.16 10.40
CA GLU A 210 -1.15 1.28 10.74
C GLU A 210 -1.30 1.46 12.26
N ALA A 211 -1.51 2.69 12.71
CA ALA A 211 -1.94 2.99 14.06
C ALA A 211 -3.44 3.34 14.06
N VAL A 212 -4.24 2.48 14.68
CA VAL A 212 -5.69 2.59 14.82
C VAL A 212 -5.99 2.99 16.26
N LEU A 213 -6.65 4.13 16.41
CA LEU A 213 -7.02 4.70 17.70
C LEU A 213 -8.56 4.79 17.77
N ASP A 214 -9.16 4.03 18.68
CA ASP A 214 -10.60 4.08 18.96
C ASP A 214 -10.89 5.07 20.09
N ASP A 215 -11.91 5.91 19.89
CA ASP A 215 -12.32 7.00 20.79
C ASP A 215 -11.14 7.85 21.31
N PRO A 216 -10.20 8.34 20.47
CA PRO A 216 -9.03 9.04 20.96
C PRO A 216 -9.37 10.46 21.43
N TYR A 217 -8.55 10.95 22.37
CA TYR A 217 -8.35 12.39 22.50
C TYR A 217 -7.43 12.89 21.39
N ILE A 218 -7.66 14.13 20.95
CA ILE A 218 -6.91 14.77 19.86
C ILE A 218 -6.34 16.09 20.37
N LEU A 219 -5.02 16.11 20.57
CA LEU A 219 -4.25 17.31 20.89
C LEU A 219 -3.85 18.02 19.61
N ILE A 220 -4.27 19.28 19.47
CA ILE A 220 -3.97 20.13 18.31
C ILE A 220 -3.09 21.28 18.77
N HIS A 221 -1.81 21.25 18.42
CA HIS A 221 -0.82 22.24 18.83
C HIS A 221 -0.18 22.93 17.62
N GLN A 222 -0.08 24.25 17.64
CA GLN A 222 0.49 25.01 16.54
C GLN A 222 2.02 24.93 16.48
N GLY A 223 2.68 24.79 17.63
CA GLY A 223 4.13 24.82 17.77
C GLY A 223 4.78 23.43 17.72
N LYS A 224 6.09 23.42 17.95
CA LYS A 224 6.88 22.19 18.10
C LYS A 224 6.88 21.70 19.53
N ILE A 225 6.94 20.39 19.72
CA ILE A 225 7.03 19.75 21.04
C ILE A 225 8.37 19.03 21.13
N GLY A 226 9.35 19.65 21.78
CA GLY A 226 10.68 19.07 22.02
C GLY A 226 10.86 18.50 23.43
N SER A 227 10.16 19.07 24.42
CA SER A 227 10.27 18.71 25.83
C SER A 227 9.06 17.92 26.29
N ILE A 228 9.28 16.82 27.01
CA ILE A 228 8.19 16.06 27.62
C ILE A 228 7.53 16.84 28.77
N GLN A 229 8.25 17.77 29.41
CA GLN A 229 7.73 18.56 30.54
C GLN A 229 6.50 19.39 30.16
N ASP A 230 6.43 19.85 28.92
CA ASP A 230 5.29 20.63 28.42
C ASP A 230 4.04 19.74 28.26
N LEU A 231 4.22 18.45 27.98
CA LEU A 231 3.13 17.48 27.81
C LEU A 231 2.72 16.78 29.11
N LEU A 232 3.62 16.61 30.08
CA LEU A 232 3.37 15.85 31.31
C LEU A 232 2.07 16.24 32.03
N PRO A 233 1.77 17.53 32.26
CA PRO A 233 0.55 17.92 32.97
C PRO A 233 -0.73 17.46 32.25
N LEU A 234 -0.72 17.47 30.92
CA LEU A 234 -1.85 17.04 30.10
C LEU A 234 -1.96 15.52 30.07
N LEU A 235 -0.84 14.81 29.92
CA LEU A 235 -0.80 13.35 29.95
C LEU A 235 -1.30 12.79 31.29
N GLU A 236 -0.91 13.40 32.41
CA GLU A 236 -1.40 13.02 33.74
C GLU A 236 -2.92 13.17 33.86
N LYS A 237 -3.49 14.27 33.34
CA LYS A 237 -4.95 14.48 33.33
C LYS A 237 -5.66 13.44 32.47
N ILE A 238 -5.13 13.10 31.29
CA ILE A 238 -5.71 12.09 30.40
C ILE A 238 -5.69 10.71 31.09
N MET A 239 -4.56 10.35 31.70
CA MET A 239 -4.41 9.08 32.43
C MET A 239 -5.38 9.00 33.62
N GLN A 240 -5.59 10.09 34.35
CA GLN A 240 -6.53 10.14 35.48
C GLN A 240 -8.00 10.09 35.05
N ALA A 241 -8.36 10.75 33.94
CA ALA A 241 -9.75 10.88 33.51
C ALA A 241 -10.28 9.67 32.72
N GLY A 242 -9.40 8.91 32.06
CA GLY A 242 -9.84 7.87 31.12
C GLY A 242 -9.03 6.57 31.11
N GLY A 243 -7.93 6.48 31.88
CA GLY A 243 -7.11 5.27 32.15
C GLY A 243 -6.54 4.48 30.94
N SER A 244 -7.02 4.72 29.74
CA SER A 244 -6.84 3.86 28.56
C SER A 244 -7.23 4.51 27.22
N ARG A 245 -7.92 5.66 27.23
CA ARG A 245 -8.24 6.38 25.98
C ARG A 245 -6.95 6.78 25.26
N PRO A 246 -6.78 6.43 23.96
CA PRO A 246 -5.60 6.81 23.21
C PRO A 246 -5.51 8.33 22.98
N LEU A 247 -4.31 8.81 22.68
CA LEU A 247 -4.06 10.22 22.34
C LEU A 247 -3.42 10.34 20.95
N LEU A 248 -4.07 11.10 20.07
CA LEU A 248 -3.46 11.64 18.86
C LEU A 248 -2.83 13.01 19.17
N ILE A 249 -1.58 13.20 18.80
CA ILE A 249 -0.87 14.47 18.91
C ILE A 249 -0.60 15.01 17.50
N VAL A 250 -1.22 16.14 17.16
CA VAL A 250 -0.98 16.88 15.92
C VAL A 250 -0.24 18.17 16.28
N ALA A 251 1.03 18.27 15.88
CA ALA A 251 1.89 19.42 16.17
C ALA A 251 2.70 19.85 14.94
N GLU A 252 3.35 21.03 14.94
CA GLU A 252 4.30 21.37 13.86
C GLU A 252 5.36 20.26 13.70
N ASP A 253 5.90 19.82 14.84
CA ASP A 253 6.76 18.64 14.94
C ASP A 253 6.75 18.11 16.37
N VAL A 254 7.05 16.83 16.54
CA VAL A 254 7.32 16.22 17.86
C VAL A 254 8.69 15.56 17.80
N GLU A 255 9.63 16.09 18.55
CA GLU A 255 11.05 15.74 18.41
C GLU A 255 11.73 15.52 19.77
N GLY A 256 13.00 15.10 19.72
CA GLY A 256 13.87 14.99 20.89
C GLY A 256 13.34 14.06 21.99
N GLU A 257 13.36 14.57 23.23
CA GLU A 257 12.97 13.82 24.42
C GLU A 257 11.48 13.50 24.44
N ALA A 258 10.64 14.41 23.93
CA ALA A 258 9.19 14.22 23.87
C ALA A 258 8.84 12.98 23.02
N LEU A 259 9.34 12.90 21.78
CA LEU A 259 9.08 11.77 20.90
C LEU A 259 9.60 10.46 21.49
N SER A 260 10.84 10.46 21.99
CA SER A 260 11.47 9.27 22.57
C SER A 260 10.66 8.72 23.74
N THR A 261 10.14 9.61 24.59
CA THR A 261 9.34 9.22 25.76
C THR A 261 7.96 8.69 25.37
N LEU A 262 7.31 9.29 24.37
CA LEU A 262 6.03 8.78 23.84
C LEU A 262 6.21 7.36 23.25
N VAL A 263 7.27 7.15 22.47
CA VAL A 263 7.61 5.84 21.89
C VAL A 263 7.85 4.80 22.98
N VAL A 264 8.66 5.09 24.00
CA VAL A 264 8.95 4.13 25.07
C VAL A 264 7.68 3.79 25.87
N ASN A 265 6.82 4.76 26.16
CA ASN A 265 5.56 4.51 26.87
C ASN A 265 4.56 3.70 26.03
N LYS A 266 4.52 3.95 24.72
CA LYS A 266 3.72 3.17 23.77
C LYS A 266 4.19 1.71 23.70
N ILE A 267 5.50 1.48 23.56
CA ILE A 267 6.09 0.12 23.54
C ILE A 267 5.82 -0.63 24.85
N ARG A 268 5.90 0.06 25.99
CA ARG A 268 5.62 -0.53 27.31
C ARG A 268 4.13 -0.76 27.59
N GLY A 269 3.24 -0.26 26.73
CA GLY A 269 1.80 -0.31 26.95
C GLY A 269 1.30 0.61 28.08
N THR A 270 2.15 1.53 28.58
CA THR A 270 1.78 2.47 29.64
C THR A 270 0.74 3.47 29.16
N PHE A 271 0.90 3.95 27.92
CA PHE A 271 0.03 4.96 27.34
C PHE A 271 0.01 4.84 25.81
N ASN A 272 -1.18 4.70 25.23
CA ASN A 272 -1.34 4.61 23.78
C ASN A 272 -1.36 6.02 23.18
N SER A 273 -0.26 6.43 22.56
CA SER A 273 -0.17 7.73 21.88
C SER A 273 0.48 7.60 20.51
N VAL A 274 0.01 8.43 19.58
CA VAL A 274 0.57 8.55 18.24
C VAL A 274 0.78 10.02 17.93
N ALA A 275 1.97 10.37 17.46
CA ALA A 275 2.31 11.73 17.06
C ALA A 275 2.44 11.82 15.54
N VAL A 276 1.83 12.85 14.98
CA VAL A 276 1.84 13.18 13.54
C VAL A 276 2.18 14.66 13.37
N LYS A 277 2.84 15.02 12.27
CA LYS A 277 3.05 16.43 11.95
C LYS A 277 1.75 17.06 11.45
N ALA A 278 1.59 18.35 11.69
CA ALA A 278 0.51 19.14 11.14
C ALA A 278 0.71 19.30 9.62
N PRO A 279 -0.36 19.21 8.81
CA PRO A 279 -0.29 19.39 7.37
C PRO A 279 -0.12 20.88 6.99
N GLY A 280 0.49 21.13 5.83
CA GLY A 280 0.73 22.47 5.32
C GLY A 280 1.87 23.22 6.02
N PHE A 281 2.06 24.48 5.62
CA PHE A 281 3.10 25.38 6.14
C PHE A 281 2.53 26.79 6.37
N GLY A 282 3.18 27.58 7.24
CA GLY A 282 2.79 28.97 7.51
C GLY A 282 1.32 29.12 7.92
N ASP A 283 0.65 30.14 7.38
CA ASP A 283 -0.76 30.41 7.70
C ASP A 283 -1.71 29.31 7.22
N ARG A 284 -1.35 28.58 6.16
CA ARG A 284 -2.13 27.43 5.70
C ARG A 284 -2.18 26.34 6.77
N ARG A 285 -1.05 26.07 7.43
CA ARG A 285 -1.00 25.10 8.55
C ARG A 285 -1.93 25.56 9.67
N LYS A 286 -1.87 26.84 10.07
CA LYS A 286 -2.77 27.41 11.09
C LYS A 286 -4.24 27.22 10.72
N ALA A 287 -4.59 27.51 9.46
CA ALA A 287 -5.95 27.36 8.97
C ALA A 287 -6.43 25.90 9.01
N MET A 288 -5.58 24.94 8.59
CA MET A 288 -5.87 23.50 8.63
C MET A 288 -5.96 22.95 10.07
N LEU A 289 -5.13 23.43 11.00
CA LEU A 289 -5.27 23.12 12.43
C LEU A 289 -6.62 23.61 12.98
N GLY A 290 -7.07 24.79 12.55
CA GLY A 290 -8.40 25.29 12.85
C GLY A 290 -9.51 24.41 12.29
N ASP A 291 -9.37 23.93 11.05
CA ASP A 291 -10.35 23.02 10.43
C ASP A 291 -10.45 21.70 11.23
N MET A 292 -9.31 21.12 11.63
CA MET A 292 -9.29 19.93 12.51
C MET A 292 -9.92 20.19 13.88
N ALA A 293 -9.67 21.36 14.47
CA ALA A 293 -10.26 21.74 15.75
C ALA A 293 -11.79 21.84 15.64
N THR A 294 -12.30 22.48 14.59
CA THR A 294 -13.74 22.55 14.31
C THR A 294 -14.35 21.16 14.10
N LEU A 295 -13.71 20.29 13.31
CA LEU A 295 -14.20 18.93 13.04
C LEU A 295 -14.25 18.07 14.32
N THR A 296 -13.25 18.19 15.19
CA THR A 296 -13.09 17.31 16.37
C THR A 296 -13.68 17.90 17.64
N GLY A 297 -14.16 19.15 17.60
CA GLY A 297 -14.63 19.90 18.76
C GLY A 297 -13.51 20.35 19.71
N GLY A 298 -12.24 20.26 19.28
CA GLY A 298 -11.07 20.69 20.05
C GLY A 298 -10.75 22.18 19.90
N THR A 299 -9.70 22.62 20.58
CA THR A 299 -9.15 23.98 20.46
C THR A 299 -7.67 23.92 20.09
N VAL A 300 -7.26 24.74 19.13
CA VAL A 300 -5.84 24.84 18.75
C VAL A 300 -5.05 25.54 19.86
N ILE A 301 -4.08 24.84 20.44
CA ILE A 301 -3.16 25.42 21.41
C ILE A 301 -2.10 26.23 20.66
N SER A 302 -2.14 27.55 20.84
CA SER A 302 -1.18 28.48 20.25
C SER A 302 -0.86 29.60 21.21
N GLU A 303 0.41 30.00 21.27
CA GLU A 303 0.85 31.15 22.07
C GLU A 303 0.20 32.45 21.61
N GLU A 304 -0.18 32.55 20.33
CA GLU A 304 -0.85 33.71 19.74
C GLU A 304 -2.22 33.98 20.36
N VAL A 305 -2.91 32.94 20.84
CA VAL A 305 -4.20 33.04 21.53
C VAL A 305 -4.06 32.93 23.06
N GLY A 306 -2.82 32.97 23.57
CA GLY A 306 -2.53 32.92 25.00
C GLY A 306 -2.66 31.54 25.66
N LEU A 307 -2.77 30.46 24.87
CA LEU A 307 -2.86 29.09 25.38
C LEU A 307 -1.48 28.41 25.35
N LYS A 308 -1.03 27.97 26.52
CA LYS A 308 0.21 27.19 26.66
C LYS A 308 -0.07 25.71 26.87
N LEU A 309 0.80 24.86 26.34
CA LEU A 309 0.64 23.40 26.38
C LEU A 309 0.68 22.84 27.81
N ASP A 310 1.56 23.37 28.65
CA ASP A 310 1.72 23.00 30.06
C ASP A 310 0.51 23.38 30.94
N GLN A 311 -0.34 24.30 30.46
CA GLN A 311 -1.54 24.76 31.14
C GLN A 311 -2.84 24.17 30.56
N ALA A 312 -2.74 23.38 29.49
CA ALA A 312 -3.88 22.81 28.80
C ALA A 312 -4.70 21.88 29.70
N GLY A 313 -6.03 22.01 29.61
CA GLY A 313 -7.00 21.10 30.23
C GLY A 313 -7.47 20.01 29.27
N LEU A 314 -8.41 19.18 29.73
CA LEU A 314 -9.06 18.19 28.86
C LEU A 314 -10.11 18.83 27.93
N ASP A 315 -10.60 20.01 28.29
CA ASP A 315 -11.60 20.79 27.56
C ASP A 315 -11.10 21.33 26.21
N VAL A 316 -9.79 21.44 26.03
CA VAL A 316 -9.20 21.88 24.75
C VAL A 316 -8.94 20.71 23.79
N LEU A 317 -9.06 19.46 24.24
CA LEU A 317 -8.83 18.29 23.41
C LEU A 317 -10.04 18.04 22.52
N GLY A 318 -9.77 17.78 21.23
CA GLY A 318 -10.78 17.22 20.34
C GLY A 318 -11.02 15.75 20.64
N THR A 319 -12.10 15.20 20.08
CA THR A 319 -12.38 13.76 20.10
C THR A 319 -12.95 13.31 18.75
N ALA A 320 -12.81 12.03 18.46
CA ALA A 320 -13.39 11.39 17.28
C ALA A 320 -13.74 9.94 17.61
N ARG A 321 -14.58 9.28 16.81
CA ARG A 321 -14.88 7.84 17.00
C ARG A 321 -13.65 6.98 16.70
N ARG A 322 -12.93 7.28 15.62
CA ARG A 322 -11.76 6.52 15.19
C ARG A 322 -10.78 7.40 14.43
N VAL A 323 -9.48 7.14 14.65
CA VAL A 323 -8.39 7.71 13.85
C VAL A 323 -7.50 6.58 13.36
N THR A 324 -7.21 6.57 12.05
CA THR A 324 -6.29 5.62 11.42
C THR A 324 -5.11 6.38 10.84
N ILE A 325 -3.88 5.97 11.20
CA ILE A 325 -2.63 6.65 10.80
C ILE A 325 -1.72 5.63 10.12
N THR A 326 -1.37 5.88 8.87
CA THR A 326 -0.40 5.10 8.11
C THR A 326 0.99 5.75 8.20
N LYS A 327 1.95 5.25 7.43
CA LYS A 327 3.27 5.89 7.29
C LYS A 327 3.17 7.30 6.71
N ASP A 328 2.22 7.53 5.82
CA ASP A 328 2.15 8.74 5.00
C ASP A 328 0.87 9.55 5.25
N ASP A 329 -0.20 8.96 5.80
CA ASP A 329 -1.52 9.57 5.93
C ASP A 329 -2.12 9.45 7.35
N THR A 330 -3.03 10.36 7.69
CA THR A 330 -3.90 10.29 8.86
C THR A 330 -5.34 10.53 8.44
N THR A 331 -6.26 9.68 8.90
CA THR A 331 -7.71 9.80 8.67
C THR A 331 -8.44 9.90 10.01
N ILE A 332 -9.27 10.92 10.18
CA ILE A 332 -10.14 11.14 11.33
C ILE A 332 -11.58 10.86 10.91
N VAL A 333 -12.25 9.96 11.61
CA VAL A 333 -13.61 9.50 11.31
C VAL A 333 -14.54 9.83 12.47
N ASP A 334 -15.69 10.43 12.17
CA ASP A 334 -16.71 10.88 13.13
C ASP A 334 -16.10 11.80 14.21
N GLY A 335 -15.65 12.98 13.80
CA GLY A 335 -15.20 14.01 14.73
C GLY A 335 -16.35 14.51 15.60
N ALA A 336 -16.09 14.82 16.87
CA ALA A 336 -17.12 15.26 17.82
C ALA A 336 -17.47 16.76 17.72
N GLY A 337 -17.11 17.42 16.61
CA GLY A 337 -17.46 18.79 16.31
C GLY A 337 -18.98 18.97 16.16
N LYS A 338 -19.47 20.19 16.40
CA LYS A 338 -20.89 20.48 16.15
C LYS A 338 -21.08 20.73 14.67
N ALA A 339 -22.08 20.07 14.07
CA ALA A 339 -22.46 20.26 12.66
C ALA A 339 -22.59 21.75 12.27
N ALA A 340 -23.18 22.59 13.14
CA ALA A 340 -23.31 24.03 12.87
C ALA A 340 -21.96 24.77 12.79
N ASP A 341 -20.96 24.36 13.59
CA ASP A 341 -19.61 24.96 13.55
C ASP A 341 -18.88 24.52 12.28
N ILE A 342 -19.06 23.26 11.87
CA ILE A 342 -18.51 22.71 10.62
C ILE A 342 -19.14 23.39 9.40
N GLU A 343 -20.46 23.51 9.35
CA GLU A 343 -21.18 24.24 8.28
C GLU A 343 -20.73 25.70 8.20
N GLY A 344 -20.59 26.38 9.35
CA GLY A 344 -20.07 27.74 9.42
C GLY A 344 -18.66 27.85 8.85
N ARG A 345 -17.78 26.88 9.17
CA ARG A 345 -16.41 26.83 8.66
C ARG A 345 -16.36 26.56 7.16
N VAL A 346 -17.20 25.65 6.66
CA VAL A 346 -17.37 25.37 5.23
C VAL A 346 -17.85 26.60 4.47
N ALA A 347 -18.83 27.34 5.01
CA ALA A 347 -19.33 28.57 4.43
C ALA A 347 -18.26 29.67 4.39
N GLN A 348 -17.43 29.78 5.43
CA GLN A 348 -16.29 30.69 5.47
C GLN A 348 -15.30 30.38 4.33
N ILE A 349 -14.90 29.12 4.18
CA ILE A 349 -13.93 28.73 3.13
C ILE A 349 -14.50 28.99 1.73
N ARG A 350 -15.81 28.75 1.51
CA ARG A 350 -16.48 29.08 0.24
C ARG A 350 -16.43 30.58 -0.08
N ALA A 351 -16.68 31.43 0.92
CA ALA A 351 -16.57 32.88 0.74
C ALA A 351 -15.13 33.32 0.44
N GLU A 352 -14.13 32.70 1.08
CA GLU A 352 -12.71 32.94 0.80
C GLU A 352 -12.32 32.54 -0.64
N ILE A 353 -12.89 31.44 -1.15
CA ILE A 353 -12.71 30.97 -2.54
C ILE A 353 -13.27 31.98 -3.56
N GLU A 354 -14.45 32.55 -3.28
CA GLU A 354 -15.07 33.54 -4.16
C GLU A 354 -14.35 34.89 -4.12
N ALA A 355 -13.76 35.25 -2.98
CA ALA A 355 -13.05 36.51 -2.79
C ALA A 355 -11.61 36.50 -3.33
N THR A 356 -11.02 35.35 -3.62
CA THR A 356 -9.64 35.27 -4.10
C THR A 356 -9.52 35.36 -5.62
N ASP A 357 -8.62 36.24 -6.06
CA ASP A 357 -8.23 36.40 -7.47
C ASP A 357 -7.08 35.46 -7.87
N SER A 358 -6.48 34.77 -6.91
CA SER A 358 -5.33 33.88 -7.11
C SER A 358 -5.80 32.45 -7.37
N ASP A 359 -5.51 31.92 -8.56
CA ASP A 359 -5.85 30.54 -8.93
C ASP A 359 -5.20 29.52 -7.99
N TRP A 360 -3.98 29.80 -7.52
CA TRP A 360 -3.26 28.95 -6.58
C TRP A 360 -3.95 28.92 -5.20
N ASP A 361 -4.37 30.07 -4.67
CA ASP A 361 -5.09 30.12 -3.39
C ASP A 361 -6.46 29.46 -3.52
N ARG A 362 -7.13 29.63 -4.67
CA ARG A 362 -8.40 28.99 -4.97
C ARG A 362 -8.28 27.47 -4.92
N GLU A 363 -7.28 26.90 -5.58
CA GLU A 363 -6.99 25.47 -5.56
C GLU A 363 -6.74 24.98 -4.12
N LYS A 364 -5.94 25.71 -3.33
CA LYS A 364 -5.61 25.29 -1.95
C LYS A 364 -6.77 25.43 -0.97
N LEU A 365 -7.65 26.41 -1.19
CA LEU A 365 -8.90 26.53 -0.43
C LEU A 365 -9.91 25.45 -0.83
N GLN A 366 -9.96 25.07 -2.12
CA GLN A 366 -10.77 23.94 -2.59
C GLN A 366 -10.31 22.62 -1.97
N GLU A 367 -9.01 22.37 -1.86
CA GLU A 367 -8.49 21.19 -1.15
C GLU A 367 -8.95 21.14 0.33
N ARG A 368 -8.89 22.28 1.03
CA ARG A 368 -9.37 22.37 2.42
C ARG A 368 -10.88 22.16 2.51
N LEU A 369 -11.63 22.77 1.62
CA LEU A 369 -13.08 22.62 1.53
C LEU A 369 -13.47 21.17 1.29
N ALA A 370 -12.81 20.49 0.35
CA ALA A 370 -13.05 19.08 0.06
C ALA A 370 -12.79 18.19 1.28
N LYS A 371 -11.70 18.44 2.01
CA LYS A 371 -11.36 17.69 3.23
C LYS A 371 -12.36 17.88 4.37
N LEU A 372 -13.00 19.05 4.47
CA LEU A 372 -13.94 19.36 5.55
C LEU A 372 -15.40 19.05 5.17
N ALA A 373 -15.79 19.27 3.91
CA ALA A 373 -17.16 19.09 3.43
C ALA A 373 -17.41 17.73 2.76
N GLY A 374 -16.36 17.06 2.28
CA GLY A 374 -16.45 15.78 1.55
C GLY A 374 -16.77 14.58 2.43
N GLY A 375 -16.61 14.71 3.75
CA GLY A 375 -16.86 13.64 4.71
C GLY A 375 -15.97 12.42 4.49
N VAL A 376 -16.34 11.32 5.13
CA VAL A 376 -15.68 10.01 5.02
C VAL A 376 -16.77 8.96 4.78
N CYS A 377 -16.59 8.14 3.76
CA CYS A 377 -17.40 6.93 3.60
C CYS A 377 -16.75 5.79 4.37
N VAL A 378 -17.53 5.16 5.25
CA VAL A 378 -17.11 4.01 6.05
C VAL A 378 -17.82 2.77 5.51
N ILE A 379 -17.06 1.84 4.95
CA ILE A 379 -17.55 0.54 4.54
C ILE A 379 -17.35 -0.43 5.71
N ARG A 380 -18.44 -0.90 6.30
CA ARG A 380 -18.39 -1.87 7.40
C ARG A 380 -18.54 -3.28 6.84
N VAL A 381 -17.55 -4.13 7.10
CA VAL A 381 -17.52 -5.53 6.63
C VAL A 381 -17.74 -6.48 7.79
N GLY A 382 -18.65 -7.43 7.65
CA GLY A 382 -18.88 -8.49 8.62
C GLY A 382 -18.97 -9.86 7.96
N ALA A 383 -18.43 -10.87 8.65
CA ALA A 383 -18.31 -12.24 8.15
C ALA A 383 -18.57 -13.27 9.26
N ALA A 384 -18.72 -14.55 8.89
CA ALA A 384 -19.04 -15.62 9.84
C ALA A 384 -17.86 -16.04 10.72
N THR A 385 -16.65 -15.82 10.25
CA THR A 385 -15.42 -16.17 10.95
C THR A 385 -14.43 -15.02 10.85
N GLU A 386 -13.52 -14.91 11.82
CA GLU A 386 -12.46 -13.89 11.81
C GLU A 386 -11.56 -14.01 10.57
N VAL A 387 -11.30 -15.25 10.11
CA VAL A 387 -10.49 -15.50 8.91
C VAL A 387 -11.17 -14.95 7.66
N GLU A 388 -12.46 -15.22 7.48
CA GLU A 388 -13.24 -14.68 6.35
C GLU A 388 -13.37 -13.16 6.45
N LEU A 389 -13.53 -12.61 7.66
CA LEU A 389 -13.64 -11.18 7.90
C LEU A 389 -12.39 -10.44 7.42
N LYS A 390 -11.20 -10.89 7.84
CA LYS A 390 -9.92 -10.29 7.45
C LYS A 390 -9.70 -10.37 5.95
N GLU A 391 -10.00 -11.51 5.34
CA GLU A 391 -9.86 -11.69 3.89
C GLU A 391 -10.78 -10.74 3.10
N LYS A 392 -12.07 -10.66 3.46
CA LYS A 392 -13.02 -9.73 2.83
C LYS A 392 -12.62 -8.27 3.02
N LYS A 393 -12.13 -7.91 4.21
CA LYS A 393 -11.65 -6.57 4.53
C LYS A 393 -10.47 -6.17 3.64
N HIS A 394 -9.43 -7.01 3.54
CA HIS A 394 -8.28 -6.73 2.68
C HIS A 394 -8.71 -6.59 1.22
N ARG A 395 -9.59 -7.47 0.76
CA ARG A 395 -10.08 -7.42 -0.63
C ARG A 395 -10.85 -6.12 -0.95
N LEU A 396 -11.59 -5.57 0.01
CA LEU A 396 -12.24 -4.26 -0.12
C LEU A 396 -11.22 -3.13 -0.25
N GLU A 397 -10.14 -3.20 0.51
CA GLU A 397 -9.08 -2.18 0.54
C GLU A 397 -8.28 -2.16 -0.76
N ASP A 398 -7.95 -3.35 -1.28
CA ASP A 398 -7.33 -3.51 -2.59
C ASP A 398 -8.23 -2.95 -3.68
N ALA A 399 -9.53 -3.25 -3.64
CA ALA A 399 -10.49 -2.74 -4.60
C ALA A 399 -10.65 -1.22 -4.56
N ILE A 400 -10.65 -0.60 -3.38
CA ILE A 400 -10.66 0.87 -3.24
C ILE A 400 -9.40 1.46 -3.89
N SER A 401 -8.24 0.85 -3.63
CA SER A 401 -6.96 1.34 -4.13
C SER A 401 -6.84 1.21 -5.65
N ALA A 402 -7.24 0.06 -6.21
CA ALA A 402 -7.30 -0.17 -7.65
C ALA A 402 -8.23 0.83 -8.34
N THR A 403 -9.38 1.14 -7.71
CA THR A 403 -10.35 2.08 -8.26
C THR A 403 -9.82 3.52 -8.25
N ARG A 404 -9.13 3.94 -7.18
CA ARG A 404 -8.42 5.23 -7.13
C ARG A 404 -7.35 5.32 -8.22
N ALA A 405 -6.53 4.28 -8.36
CA ALA A 405 -5.51 4.18 -9.39
C ALA A 405 -6.10 4.29 -10.82
N ALA A 406 -7.28 3.71 -11.04
CA ALA A 406 -7.99 3.80 -12.32
C ALA A 406 -8.55 5.21 -12.58
N VAL A 407 -9.07 5.89 -11.56
CA VAL A 407 -9.54 7.28 -11.70
C VAL A 407 -8.39 8.24 -12.03
N GLU A 408 -7.19 7.98 -11.52
CA GLU A 408 -6.00 8.81 -11.76
C GLU A 408 -5.40 8.65 -13.16
N GLU A 409 -5.14 7.41 -13.61
CA GLU A 409 -4.39 7.14 -14.86
C GLU A 409 -5.22 6.42 -15.94
N GLY A 410 -6.49 6.16 -15.68
CA GLY A 410 -7.36 5.38 -16.55
C GLY A 410 -7.12 3.87 -16.47
N ILE A 411 -7.76 3.17 -17.39
CA ILE A 411 -7.75 1.70 -17.48
C ILE A 411 -7.21 1.21 -18.82
N VAL A 412 -6.77 -0.05 -18.82
CA VAL A 412 -6.37 -0.81 -20.02
C VAL A 412 -7.01 -2.21 -19.99
N PRO A 413 -7.08 -2.92 -21.13
CA PRO A 413 -7.49 -4.33 -21.17
C PRO A 413 -6.67 -5.17 -20.19
N GLY A 414 -7.35 -5.88 -19.29
CA GLY A 414 -6.69 -6.59 -18.19
C GLY A 414 -6.13 -7.95 -18.60
N GLY A 415 -5.99 -8.84 -17.62
CA GLY A 415 -5.59 -10.23 -17.85
C GLY A 415 -4.17 -10.37 -18.43
N GLY A 416 -3.33 -9.35 -18.30
CA GLY A 416 -2.00 -9.30 -18.90
C GLY A 416 -1.97 -9.08 -20.41
N ALA A 417 -3.12 -8.91 -21.08
CA ALA A 417 -3.17 -8.67 -22.53
C ALA A 417 -2.48 -7.36 -22.93
N SER A 418 -2.66 -6.30 -22.14
CA SER A 418 -2.03 -5.01 -22.40
C SER A 418 -0.51 -5.06 -22.35
N LEU A 419 0.09 -5.83 -21.43
CA LEU A 419 1.54 -6.02 -21.41
C LEU A 419 2.04 -6.75 -22.66
N VAL A 420 1.32 -7.78 -23.12
CA VAL A 420 1.65 -8.51 -24.36
C VAL A 420 1.59 -7.60 -25.58
N HIS A 421 0.56 -6.75 -25.66
CA HIS A 421 0.39 -5.83 -26.78
C HIS A 421 1.37 -4.68 -26.75
N SER A 422 1.57 -4.04 -25.59
CA SER A 422 2.53 -2.95 -25.44
C SER A 422 3.97 -3.41 -25.63
N ALA A 423 4.32 -4.66 -25.32
CA ALA A 423 5.64 -5.21 -25.62
C ALA A 423 6.00 -5.22 -27.11
N LYS A 424 5.04 -5.09 -28.03
CA LYS A 424 5.30 -4.98 -29.48
C LYS A 424 6.14 -3.75 -29.85
N VAL A 425 6.11 -2.68 -29.04
CA VAL A 425 6.97 -1.50 -29.26
C VAL A 425 8.46 -1.84 -29.18
N LEU A 426 8.80 -2.99 -28.59
CA LEU A 426 10.16 -3.48 -28.41
C LEU A 426 10.66 -4.35 -29.58
N ASP A 427 9.82 -4.68 -30.57
CA ASP A 427 10.17 -5.60 -31.67
C ASP A 427 11.39 -5.11 -32.49
N GLY A 428 11.56 -3.80 -32.62
CA GLY A 428 12.70 -3.16 -33.28
C GLY A 428 13.94 -2.99 -32.39
N GLY A 429 13.93 -3.52 -31.16
CA GLY A 429 15.03 -3.37 -30.19
C GLY A 429 15.29 -1.92 -29.76
N LEU A 430 14.36 -0.98 -30.04
CA LEU A 430 14.49 0.45 -29.78
C LEU A 430 15.74 1.10 -30.40
N GLY A 431 16.27 0.52 -31.49
CA GLY A 431 17.54 0.97 -32.09
C GLY A 431 18.77 0.73 -31.21
N LYS A 432 18.65 -0.04 -30.14
CA LYS A 432 19.76 -0.46 -29.27
C LYS A 432 20.58 -1.55 -29.95
N THR A 433 21.83 -1.70 -29.52
CA THR A 433 22.77 -2.70 -30.04
C THR A 433 23.50 -3.41 -28.90
N GLY A 434 24.12 -4.56 -29.20
CA GLY A 434 24.88 -5.34 -28.22
C GLY A 434 24.03 -5.73 -26.99
N ASP A 435 24.62 -5.62 -25.80
CA ASP A 435 23.95 -5.98 -24.55
C ASP A 435 22.72 -5.12 -24.24
N GLU A 436 22.64 -3.89 -24.74
CA GLU A 436 21.43 -3.07 -24.58
C GLU A 436 20.25 -3.66 -25.37
N ALA A 437 20.48 -4.16 -26.59
CA ALA A 437 19.45 -4.86 -27.36
C ALA A 437 19.00 -6.16 -26.66
N THR A 438 19.94 -6.87 -26.04
CA THR A 438 19.64 -8.04 -25.20
C THR A 438 18.78 -7.66 -24.00
N GLY A 439 19.09 -6.53 -23.34
CA GLY A 439 18.26 -5.95 -22.27
C GLY A 439 16.82 -5.68 -22.72
N VAL A 440 16.64 -5.09 -23.89
CA VAL A 440 15.30 -4.88 -24.49
C VAL A 440 14.57 -6.21 -24.73
N ALA A 441 15.28 -7.20 -25.25
CA ALA A 441 14.71 -8.53 -25.51
C ALA A 441 14.30 -9.27 -24.22
N ILE A 442 14.99 -9.05 -23.10
CA ILE A 442 14.62 -9.61 -21.79
C ILE A 442 13.25 -9.09 -21.36
N VAL A 443 13.02 -7.77 -21.44
CA VAL A 443 11.72 -7.17 -21.09
C VAL A 443 10.61 -7.69 -21.99
N ARG A 444 10.87 -7.77 -23.31
CA ARG A 444 9.92 -8.33 -24.28
C ARG A 444 9.50 -9.77 -23.93
N ARG A 445 10.43 -10.61 -23.48
CA ARG A 445 10.13 -11.98 -23.04
C ARG A 445 9.39 -12.01 -21.70
N ALA A 446 9.76 -11.17 -20.74
CA ALA A 446 9.14 -11.15 -19.43
C ALA A 446 7.69 -10.61 -19.46
N ALA A 447 7.39 -9.67 -20.36
CA ALA A 447 6.09 -9.01 -20.45
C ALA A 447 4.91 -9.97 -20.68
N VAL A 448 5.14 -11.17 -21.23
CA VAL A 448 4.07 -12.16 -21.48
C VAL A 448 3.78 -13.07 -20.28
N GLU A 449 4.66 -13.09 -19.27
CA GLU A 449 4.56 -14.03 -18.15
C GLU A 449 3.32 -13.83 -17.26
N PRO A 450 2.79 -12.60 -17.03
CA PRO A 450 1.53 -12.45 -16.30
C PRO A 450 0.36 -13.17 -16.98
N LEU A 451 0.13 -12.94 -18.28
CA LEU A 451 -0.92 -13.65 -19.03
C LEU A 451 -0.66 -15.16 -19.06
N ARG A 452 0.61 -15.56 -19.20
CA ARG A 452 0.98 -16.98 -19.14
C ARG A 452 0.50 -17.63 -17.85
N TRP A 453 0.85 -17.06 -16.70
CA TRP A 453 0.48 -17.63 -15.40
C TRP A 453 -1.02 -17.56 -15.12
N ILE A 454 -1.71 -16.51 -15.57
CA ILE A 454 -3.17 -16.43 -15.51
C ILE A 454 -3.81 -17.63 -16.25
N ALA A 455 -3.30 -17.97 -17.44
CA ALA A 455 -3.77 -19.13 -18.21
C ALA A 455 -3.37 -20.47 -17.57
N GLU A 456 -2.14 -20.62 -17.07
CA GLU A 456 -1.67 -21.83 -16.39
C GLU A 456 -2.49 -22.13 -15.12
N ASN A 457 -2.79 -21.10 -14.32
CA ASN A 457 -3.65 -21.25 -13.15
C ASN A 457 -5.10 -21.63 -13.53
N ALA A 458 -5.55 -21.22 -14.73
CA ALA A 458 -6.82 -21.66 -15.31
C ALA A 458 -6.76 -23.09 -15.90
N GLY A 459 -5.62 -23.78 -15.84
CA GLY A 459 -5.44 -25.15 -16.34
C GLY A 459 -5.24 -25.23 -17.85
N LEU A 460 -4.74 -24.16 -18.48
CA LEU A 460 -4.52 -24.05 -19.91
C LEU A 460 -3.03 -23.87 -20.24
N GLU A 461 -2.66 -24.19 -21.47
CA GLU A 461 -1.29 -24.05 -21.98
C GLU A 461 -0.91 -22.56 -22.14
N GLY A 462 -0.20 -22.00 -21.18
CA GLY A 462 -0.03 -20.55 -21.07
C GLY A 462 0.65 -19.90 -22.27
N TYR A 463 1.69 -20.54 -22.83
CA TYR A 463 2.39 -19.99 -24.01
C TYR A 463 1.55 -20.07 -25.30
N VAL A 464 0.60 -21.01 -25.40
CA VAL A 464 -0.34 -21.05 -26.53
C VAL A 464 -1.29 -19.87 -26.45
N ILE A 465 -1.78 -19.56 -25.24
CA ILE A 465 -2.64 -18.41 -25.01
C ILE A 465 -1.92 -17.08 -25.31
N THR A 466 -0.71 -16.88 -24.79
CA THR A 466 0.04 -15.64 -25.01
C THR A 466 0.39 -15.42 -26.48
N ALA A 467 0.80 -16.47 -27.20
CA ALA A 467 1.03 -16.41 -28.63
C ALA A 467 -0.24 -16.00 -29.39
N LYS A 468 -1.40 -16.57 -29.02
CA LYS A 468 -2.65 -16.21 -29.67
C LYS A 468 -3.06 -14.76 -29.39
N VAL A 469 -2.96 -14.31 -28.15
CA VAL A 469 -3.28 -12.91 -27.78
C VAL A 469 -2.36 -11.92 -28.49
N ALA A 470 -1.08 -12.27 -28.70
CA ALA A 470 -0.16 -11.43 -29.45
C ALA A 470 -0.58 -11.22 -30.92
N GLU A 471 -1.34 -12.14 -31.52
CA GLU A 471 -1.87 -11.98 -32.88
C GLU A 471 -3.15 -11.13 -32.95
N LEU A 472 -3.83 -10.93 -31.82
CA LEU A 472 -5.09 -10.18 -31.77
C LEU A 472 -4.84 -8.66 -31.81
N ASP A 473 -5.90 -7.92 -32.15
CA ASP A 473 -5.90 -6.46 -32.14
C ASP A 473 -5.81 -5.91 -30.71
N LYS A 474 -5.24 -4.69 -30.58
CA LYS A 474 -5.22 -3.99 -29.28
C LYS A 474 -6.66 -3.89 -28.72
N GLY A 475 -6.84 -4.21 -27.44
CA GLY A 475 -8.17 -4.31 -26.82
C GLY A 475 -8.70 -5.73 -26.66
N GLN A 476 -8.25 -6.65 -27.52
CA GLN A 476 -8.65 -8.05 -27.46
C GLN A 476 -7.70 -8.89 -26.60
N GLY A 477 -8.23 -9.91 -25.93
CA GLY A 477 -7.41 -10.78 -25.10
C GLY A 477 -8.13 -12.08 -24.73
N PHE A 478 -7.61 -12.74 -23.70
CA PHE A 478 -8.16 -14.00 -23.21
C PHE A 478 -8.80 -13.80 -21.83
N ASN A 479 -10.10 -14.03 -21.75
CA ASN A 479 -10.83 -14.00 -20.49
C ASN A 479 -10.70 -15.35 -19.79
N ALA A 480 -9.83 -15.42 -18.77
CA ALA A 480 -9.55 -16.67 -18.05
C ALA A 480 -10.69 -17.15 -17.13
N ALA A 481 -11.69 -16.30 -16.85
CA ALA A 481 -12.87 -16.72 -16.09
C ALA A 481 -13.80 -17.57 -16.96
N THR A 482 -14.03 -17.14 -18.21
CA THR A 482 -14.94 -17.77 -19.18
C THR A 482 -14.25 -18.73 -20.15
N GLY A 483 -12.94 -18.59 -20.34
CA GLY A 483 -12.16 -19.36 -21.30
C GLY A 483 -12.29 -18.90 -22.75
N THR A 484 -12.69 -17.65 -23.00
CA THR A 484 -12.97 -17.11 -24.35
C THR A 484 -12.02 -15.98 -24.74
N TYR A 485 -11.77 -15.85 -26.05
CA TYR A 485 -11.09 -14.68 -26.61
C TYR A 485 -12.12 -13.63 -27.01
N GLY A 486 -11.81 -12.36 -26.80
CA GLY A 486 -12.74 -11.27 -27.13
C GLY A 486 -12.25 -9.90 -26.69
N ASP A 487 -13.14 -8.91 -26.75
CA ASP A 487 -12.95 -7.58 -26.20
C ASP A 487 -12.99 -7.64 -24.67
N LEU A 488 -11.82 -7.54 -24.04
CA LEU A 488 -11.72 -7.64 -22.59
C LEU A 488 -12.38 -6.46 -21.87
N VAL A 489 -12.37 -5.28 -22.50
CA VAL A 489 -13.00 -4.10 -21.92
C VAL A 489 -14.52 -4.25 -21.95
N GLY A 490 -15.07 -4.76 -23.06
CA GLY A 490 -16.48 -5.14 -23.17
C GLY A 490 -16.89 -6.24 -22.19
N ASP A 491 -15.98 -7.17 -21.88
CA ASP A 491 -16.17 -8.23 -20.88
C ASP A 491 -15.97 -7.77 -19.42
N GLY A 492 -15.56 -6.52 -19.19
CA GLY A 492 -15.28 -5.98 -17.85
C GLY A 492 -13.96 -6.47 -17.23
N VAL A 493 -13.05 -7.04 -18.03
CA VAL A 493 -11.70 -7.45 -17.63
C VAL A 493 -10.73 -6.30 -17.91
N ILE A 494 -10.56 -5.42 -16.93
CA ILE A 494 -9.84 -4.15 -17.04
C ILE A 494 -8.87 -3.95 -15.87
N ASP A 495 -7.67 -3.49 -16.16
CA ASP A 495 -6.67 -3.19 -15.12
C ASP A 495 -6.38 -1.69 -15.10
N PRO A 496 -6.17 -1.07 -13.92
CA PRO A 496 -5.67 0.30 -13.84
C PRO A 496 -4.30 0.42 -14.52
N VAL A 497 -4.09 1.47 -15.32
CA VAL A 497 -2.80 1.69 -16.00
C VAL A 497 -1.68 1.85 -14.99
N LYS A 498 -1.94 2.61 -13.92
CA LYS A 498 -0.99 2.83 -12.82
C LYS A 498 -0.52 1.51 -12.21
N VAL A 499 -1.41 0.53 -12.01
CA VAL A 499 -1.07 -0.80 -11.47
C VAL A 499 -0.13 -1.54 -12.42
N THR A 500 -0.53 -1.70 -13.68
CA THR A 500 0.24 -2.45 -14.70
C THR A 500 1.64 -1.86 -14.91
N ARG A 501 1.71 -0.53 -15.03
CA ARG A 501 2.95 0.24 -15.17
C ARG A 501 3.85 0.08 -13.95
N SER A 502 3.30 0.26 -12.74
CA SER A 502 4.08 0.24 -11.51
C SER A 502 4.64 -1.15 -11.23
N ALA A 503 3.87 -2.20 -11.50
CA ALA A 503 4.33 -3.59 -11.42
C ALA A 503 5.56 -3.85 -12.31
N LEU A 504 5.53 -3.42 -13.58
CA LEU A 504 6.67 -3.58 -14.49
C LEU A 504 7.88 -2.75 -14.05
N GLN A 505 7.68 -1.50 -13.65
CA GLN A 505 8.75 -0.59 -13.23
C GLN A 505 9.45 -1.08 -11.96
N ASN A 506 8.70 -1.50 -10.94
CA ASN A 506 9.25 -2.02 -9.69
C ASN A 506 9.97 -3.35 -9.90
N ALA A 507 9.38 -4.26 -10.69
CA ALA A 507 10.01 -5.52 -11.05
C ALA A 507 11.35 -5.32 -11.77
N ALA A 508 11.40 -4.41 -12.75
CA ALA A 508 12.60 -4.11 -13.50
C ALA A 508 13.68 -3.41 -12.68
N SER A 509 13.29 -2.56 -11.73
CA SER A 509 14.20 -1.89 -10.80
C SER A 509 15.01 -2.92 -10.00
N ILE A 510 14.32 -3.86 -9.34
CA ILE A 510 14.98 -4.91 -8.54
C ILE A 510 15.72 -5.91 -9.41
N ALA A 511 15.14 -6.34 -10.54
CA ALA A 511 15.83 -7.26 -11.44
C ALA A 511 17.16 -6.66 -11.93
N SER A 512 17.16 -5.40 -12.37
CA SER A 512 18.37 -4.73 -12.84
C SER A 512 19.46 -4.63 -11.78
N LEU A 513 19.10 -4.34 -10.52
CA LEU A 513 20.05 -4.30 -9.40
C LEU A 513 20.64 -5.69 -9.12
N LEU A 514 19.80 -6.72 -9.13
CA LEU A 514 20.23 -8.10 -8.92
C LEU A 514 21.21 -8.55 -10.02
N LEU A 515 20.93 -8.25 -11.28
CA LEU A 515 21.82 -8.60 -12.40
C LEU A 515 23.21 -7.98 -12.26
N THR A 516 23.29 -6.78 -11.68
CA THR A 516 24.57 -6.09 -11.42
C THR A 516 25.29 -6.54 -10.14
N THR A 517 24.78 -7.55 -9.44
CA THR A 517 25.37 -8.06 -8.20
C THR A 517 26.50 -9.06 -8.49
N GLU A 518 27.68 -8.79 -7.92
CA GLU A 518 28.85 -9.70 -7.99
C GLU A 518 29.16 -10.37 -6.65
N THR A 519 28.82 -9.74 -5.51
CA THR A 519 29.20 -10.23 -4.18
C THR A 519 28.04 -10.12 -3.21
N LEU A 520 27.83 -11.17 -2.42
CA LEU A 520 26.94 -11.17 -1.26
C LEU A 520 27.75 -11.23 0.02
N VAL A 521 27.37 -10.42 1.00
CA VAL A 521 27.98 -10.42 2.33
C VAL A 521 26.85 -10.58 3.35
N VAL A 522 26.81 -11.72 4.03
CA VAL A 522 25.78 -12.03 5.04
C VAL A 522 26.39 -12.36 6.38
N GLU A 523 25.57 -12.32 7.42
CA GLU A 523 25.99 -12.74 8.76
C GLU A 523 26.18 -14.25 8.80
N LYS A 524 27.30 -14.67 9.39
CA LYS A 524 27.48 -16.08 9.74
C LYS A 524 26.55 -16.35 10.93
N LYS A 525 25.56 -17.23 10.76
CA LYS A 525 24.74 -17.72 11.87
C LYS A 525 25.67 -18.27 12.95
N GLU A 526 25.46 -17.82 14.19
CA GLU A 526 26.12 -18.42 15.35
C GLU A 526 25.47 -19.79 15.60
N GLU A 527 26.27 -20.82 15.81
CA GLU A 527 25.75 -22.11 16.27
C GLU A 527 25.19 -21.88 17.67
N GLU A 528 23.89 -22.13 17.89
CA GLU A 528 23.35 -22.14 19.25
C GLU A 528 24.14 -23.19 20.05
N PRO A 529 24.66 -22.86 21.25
CA PRO A 529 25.34 -23.85 22.06
C PRO A 529 24.34 -24.96 22.38
N GLU A 530 24.68 -26.20 22.00
CA GLU A 530 23.93 -27.39 22.41
C GLU A 530 23.66 -27.28 23.91
N GLN A 531 22.39 -27.14 24.30
CA GLN A 531 21.99 -27.30 25.69
C GLN A 531 22.37 -28.72 26.09
N SER A 532 23.48 -28.83 26.81
CA SER A 532 23.96 -30.05 27.41
C SER A 532 22.91 -30.47 28.45
N GLY A 533 21.99 -31.32 28.03
CA GLY A 533 20.92 -31.88 28.85
C GLY A 533 21.50 -32.70 29.99
N GLY A 534 21.72 -32.06 31.13
CA GLY A 534 21.92 -32.73 32.41
C GLY A 534 20.61 -33.35 32.87
N HIS A 535 20.35 -34.61 32.47
CA HIS A 535 19.33 -35.44 33.11
C HIS A 535 20.01 -36.41 34.09
N GLY A 536 20.22 -35.93 35.31
CA GLY A 536 20.43 -36.79 36.47
C GLY A 536 19.07 -37.23 37.02
N HIS A 537 18.60 -38.41 36.62
CA HIS A 537 17.52 -39.09 37.33
C HIS A 537 18.13 -40.21 38.19
N GLY A 538 18.26 -39.91 39.49
CA GLY A 538 18.45 -40.92 40.52
C GLY A 538 17.15 -41.68 40.74
N HIS A 539 17.22 -43.01 40.63
CA HIS A 539 16.22 -43.93 41.12
C HIS A 539 16.29 -44.02 42.65
N ALA A 540 15.17 -43.90 43.33
CA ALA A 540 14.98 -44.51 44.65
C ALA A 540 13.51 -44.95 44.79
N HIS A 541 13.40 -46.20 45.26
CA HIS A 541 12.22 -47.03 45.48
C HIS A 541 11.27 -46.52 46.56
#